data_AF-A0A3D3UDZ1-F1
#
_entry.id   AF-A0A3D3UDZ1-F1
#
_cell.length_a   1.000
_cell.length_b   1.000
_cell.length_c   1.000
_cell.angle_alpha   90.00
_cell.angle_beta   90.00
_cell.angle_gamma   90.00
#
_symmetry.space_group_name_H-M   'P 1'
#
loop_
_entity.id
_entity.type
_entity.pdbx_description
1 polymer ?
#
loop_
_entity_poly.entity_id
_entity_poly.type
_entity_poly.pdbx_seq_one_letter_code
_entity_poly.pdbx_strand_id
1 'polypeptide(L)'
;MQYHYASIWETIADAVPDRPALIHGDTTRSWQSFDERAARLAGAFEKAGLKADSKIGHYLYNCNEYIEAHYAAFKMRASPINVNYRYLEEELIYLLDNSDSEAVLFHGRLAERIAEVKDKLPKLKLLIQVDDDSHTPLIDGAVAYEDFLASSAPAPRIARSEDDIYMLYTGGTTGMPKGVMYRHADHSFGLMMGYDFRGLPRPENKQQMLSTIATLAQADALPAALAACPLMHGTGIWVGVFAPLMIGGCAVTLPNIHFDPDALWREVTRNKVTDLVIVGDAFAKPLSAALDAAAEAGTPHDISSLSLVISS
;
A
#
# COMPACT_ATOMS: atom_id res chain seq x y z
N MET A 1 23.28 -6.57 -1.46
CA MET A 1 21.97 -5.93 -1.72
C MET A 1 21.52 -5.34 -0.41
N GLN A 2 21.00 -4.12 -0.39
CA GLN A 2 20.52 -3.51 0.86
C GLN A 2 19.05 -3.90 1.04
N TYR A 3 18.74 -4.64 2.11
CA TYR A 3 17.39 -5.11 2.41
C TYR A 3 16.57 -4.03 3.11
N HIS A 4 16.20 -3.02 2.34
CA HIS A 4 15.31 -1.95 2.77
C HIS A 4 14.30 -1.67 1.64
N TYR A 5 13.01 -1.61 1.95
CA TYR A 5 11.94 -1.47 0.95
C TYR A 5 12.20 -0.33 -0.03
N ALA A 6 12.48 0.87 0.50
CA ALA A 6 12.72 2.00 -0.38
C ALA A 6 13.92 1.81 -1.32
N SER A 7 15.02 1.22 -0.86
CA SER A 7 16.21 0.97 -1.70
C SER A 7 15.97 -0.10 -2.77
N ILE A 8 15.16 -1.11 -2.43
CA ILE A 8 14.74 -2.16 -3.37
C ILE A 8 13.81 -1.56 -4.43
N TRP A 9 12.75 -0.87 -4.01
CA TRP A 9 11.80 -0.25 -4.92
C TRP A 9 12.43 0.84 -5.79
N GLU A 10 13.40 1.61 -5.28
CA GLU A 10 14.16 2.58 -6.09
C GLU A 10 14.96 1.87 -7.19
N THR A 11 15.57 0.73 -6.85
CA THR A 11 16.30 -0.10 -7.82
C THR A 11 15.37 -0.70 -8.88
N ILE A 12 14.17 -1.10 -8.49
CA ILE A 12 13.16 -1.65 -9.41
C ILE A 12 12.60 -0.54 -10.31
N ALA A 13 12.34 0.64 -9.75
CA ALA A 13 11.86 1.79 -10.51
C ALA A 13 12.84 2.21 -11.61
N ASP A 14 14.14 2.15 -11.34
CA ASP A 14 15.17 2.39 -12.35
C ASP A 14 15.18 1.32 -13.45
N ALA A 15 14.77 0.09 -13.14
CA ALA A 15 14.85 -1.06 -14.04
C ALA A 15 13.63 -1.17 -14.98
N VAL A 16 12.45 -0.82 -14.50
CA VAL A 16 11.17 -0.95 -15.21
C VAL A 16 10.30 0.32 -15.09
N PRO A 17 10.83 1.52 -15.41
CA PRO A 17 10.20 2.80 -15.08
C PRO A 17 8.78 2.97 -15.66
N ASP A 18 8.55 2.46 -16.87
CA ASP A 18 7.29 2.61 -17.59
C ASP A 18 6.24 1.56 -17.23
N ARG A 19 6.63 0.51 -16.48
CA ARG A 19 5.70 -0.56 -16.11
C ARG A 19 4.75 -0.08 -15.00
N PRO A 20 3.48 -0.55 -14.99
CA PRO A 20 2.57 -0.26 -13.89
C PRO A 20 3.12 -0.78 -12.57
N ALA A 21 3.11 0.08 -11.54
CA ALA A 21 3.39 -0.29 -10.16
C ALA A 21 2.10 -0.37 -9.36
N LEU A 22 1.21 0.60 -9.53
CA LEU A 22 -0.06 0.70 -8.79
C LEU A 22 -1.22 0.95 -9.75
N ILE A 23 -2.35 0.29 -9.52
CA ILE A 23 -3.61 0.53 -10.20
C ILE A 23 -4.73 0.63 -9.15
N HIS A 24 -5.51 1.70 -9.24
CA HIS A 24 -6.70 1.91 -8.44
C HIS A 24 -7.81 2.49 -9.32
N GLY A 25 -8.79 1.64 -9.68
CA GLY A 25 -9.81 1.99 -10.68
C GLY A 25 -9.19 2.45 -11.99
N ASP A 26 -9.53 3.66 -12.44
CA ASP A 26 -9.00 4.24 -13.68
C ASP A 26 -7.60 4.85 -13.56
N THR A 27 -7.04 4.89 -12.34
CA THR A 27 -5.77 5.55 -12.08
C THR A 27 -4.63 4.55 -12.02
N THR A 28 -3.72 4.63 -12.99
CA THR A 28 -2.47 3.86 -13.02
C THR A 28 -1.28 4.76 -12.63
N ARG A 29 -0.38 4.24 -11.81
CA ARG A 29 0.95 4.79 -11.55
C ARG A 29 1.99 3.85 -12.12
N SER A 30 2.84 4.37 -13.00
CA SER A 30 4.06 3.66 -13.40
C SER A 30 5.04 3.61 -12.24
N TRP A 31 6.03 2.71 -12.30
CA TRP A 31 7.11 2.66 -11.33
C TRP A 31 7.87 3.99 -11.20
N GLN A 32 8.11 4.70 -12.31
CA GLN A 32 8.72 6.03 -12.28
C GLN A 32 7.85 7.05 -11.55
N SER A 33 6.54 7.08 -11.87
CA SER A 33 5.59 8.00 -11.22
C SER A 33 5.47 7.70 -9.73
N PHE A 34 5.41 6.42 -9.37
CA PHE A 34 5.36 5.97 -7.98
C PHE A 34 6.62 6.39 -7.19
N ASP A 35 7.82 6.20 -7.75
CA ASP A 35 9.08 6.64 -7.14
C ASP A 35 9.13 8.17 -6.94
N GLU A 36 8.76 8.93 -7.97
CA GLU A 36 8.77 10.40 -7.92
C GLU A 36 7.77 10.95 -6.90
N ARG A 37 6.52 10.45 -6.92
CA ARG A 37 5.47 10.89 -5.99
C ARG A 37 5.86 10.57 -4.55
N ALA A 38 6.36 9.36 -4.28
CA ALA A 38 6.86 9.01 -2.96
C ALA A 38 8.05 9.88 -2.53
N ALA A 39 8.97 10.23 -3.44
CA ALA A 39 10.09 11.10 -3.12
C ALA A 39 9.65 12.55 -2.80
N ARG A 40 8.68 13.09 -3.54
CA ARG A 40 8.11 14.43 -3.25
C ARG A 40 7.37 14.45 -1.93
N LEU A 41 6.59 13.42 -1.63
CA LEU A 41 5.89 13.31 -0.36
C LEU A 41 6.87 13.17 0.82
N ALA A 42 7.96 12.42 0.65
CA ALA A 42 9.04 12.35 1.64
C ALA A 42 9.66 13.74 1.90
N GLY A 43 9.96 14.50 0.84
CA GLY A 43 10.48 15.88 0.98
C GLY A 43 9.47 16.82 1.66
N ALA A 44 8.18 16.63 1.40
CA ALA A 44 7.11 17.37 2.05
C ALA A 44 7.02 17.06 3.55
N PHE A 45 7.13 15.79 3.93
CA PHE A 45 7.20 15.37 5.34
C PHE A 45 8.40 15.98 6.07
N GLU A 46 9.60 15.94 5.46
CA GLU A 46 10.80 16.56 6.03
C GLU A 46 10.62 18.07 6.23
N LYS A 47 10.03 18.78 5.25
CA LYS A 47 9.71 20.20 5.35
C LYS A 47 8.69 20.51 6.45
N ALA A 48 7.76 19.59 6.71
CA ALA A 48 6.81 19.65 7.81
C ALA A 48 7.42 19.26 9.18
N GLY A 49 8.72 18.93 9.22
CA GLY A 49 9.46 18.68 10.45
C GLY A 49 9.43 17.23 10.94
N LEU A 50 8.91 16.30 10.14
CA LEU A 50 9.07 14.85 10.38
C LEU A 50 10.52 14.45 10.11
N LYS A 51 10.97 13.38 10.77
CA LYS A 51 12.35 12.90 10.74
C LYS A 51 12.39 11.38 10.58
N ALA A 52 13.60 10.82 10.53
CA ALA A 52 13.77 9.39 10.75
C ALA A 52 13.09 8.98 12.08
N ASP A 53 12.49 7.79 12.08
CA ASP A 53 11.69 7.22 13.18
C ASP A 53 10.37 7.95 13.52
N SER A 54 9.96 8.96 12.73
CA SER A 54 8.60 9.51 12.79
C SER A 54 7.55 8.47 12.40
N LYS A 55 6.34 8.58 12.97
CA LYS A 55 5.22 7.69 12.65
C LYS A 55 4.13 8.45 11.90
N ILE A 56 3.59 7.80 10.89
CA ILE A 56 2.64 8.41 9.96
C ILE A 56 1.40 7.53 9.92
N GLY A 57 0.31 7.98 10.55
CA GLY A 57 -0.96 7.28 10.56
C GLY A 57 -1.65 7.30 9.21
N HIS A 58 -2.07 6.13 8.72
CA HIS A 58 -2.82 5.98 7.47
C HIS A 58 -4.25 5.59 7.81
N TYR A 59 -5.13 6.59 7.88
CA TYR A 59 -6.56 6.44 8.12
C TYR A 59 -7.32 6.57 6.81
N LEU A 60 -7.09 5.60 5.93
CA LEU A 60 -7.46 5.62 4.52
C LEU A 60 -8.17 4.31 4.16
N TYR A 61 -8.98 4.35 3.10
CA TYR A 61 -9.38 3.15 2.39
C TYR A 61 -8.24 2.71 1.44
N ASN A 62 -8.44 1.63 0.69
CA ASN A 62 -7.49 1.23 -0.34
C ASN A 62 -7.45 2.33 -1.41
N CYS A 63 -6.24 2.81 -1.74
CA CYS A 63 -5.98 3.79 -2.80
C CYS A 63 -4.49 3.78 -3.14
N ASN A 64 -4.08 4.49 -4.19
CA ASN A 64 -2.67 4.60 -4.56
C ASN A 64 -1.90 5.39 -3.50
N GLU A 65 -2.52 6.44 -2.94
CA GLU A 65 -1.95 7.36 -1.95
C GLU A 65 -1.57 6.63 -0.65
N TYR A 66 -2.29 5.56 -0.30
CA TYR A 66 -1.94 4.67 0.82
C TYR A 66 -0.53 4.09 0.67
N ILE A 67 -0.20 3.66 -0.55
CA ILE A 67 1.05 2.96 -0.88
C ILE A 67 2.15 3.99 -1.19
N GLU A 68 1.81 5.11 -1.84
CA GLU A 68 2.68 6.27 -2.02
C GLU A 68 3.18 6.80 -0.67
N ALA A 69 2.30 6.88 0.34
CA ALA A 69 2.66 7.28 1.70
C ALA A 69 3.55 6.26 2.43
N HIS A 70 3.33 4.95 2.22
CA HIS A 70 4.23 3.91 2.74
C HIS A 70 5.64 4.09 2.19
N TYR A 71 5.74 4.26 0.87
CA TYR A 71 7.01 4.43 0.20
C TYR A 71 7.71 5.73 0.62
N ALA A 72 6.96 6.83 0.73
CA ALA A 72 7.48 8.09 1.24
C ALA A 72 8.04 7.96 2.67
N ALA A 73 7.31 7.29 3.57
CA ALA A 73 7.78 7.01 4.92
C ALA A 73 9.10 6.22 4.89
N PHE A 74 9.16 5.13 4.11
CA PHE A 74 10.38 4.34 3.95
C PHE A 74 11.53 5.16 3.37
N LYS A 75 11.27 6.07 2.43
CA LYS A 75 12.32 6.90 1.82
C LYS A 75 13.04 7.76 2.86
N MET A 76 12.29 8.29 3.82
CA MET A 76 12.82 9.13 4.91
C MET A 76 13.08 8.37 6.23
N ARG A 77 13.06 7.02 6.19
CA ARG A 77 13.29 6.15 7.36
C ARG A 77 12.26 6.35 8.49
N ALA A 78 11.05 6.75 8.12
CA ALA A 78 9.88 6.83 8.99
C ALA A 78 9.05 5.53 8.90
N SER A 79 8.11 5.36 9.83
CA SER A 79 7.27 4.17 9.90
C SER A 79 5.80 4.50 9.60
N PRO A 80 5.20 3.92 8.56
CA PRO A 80 3.77 4.05 8.32
C PRO A 80 3.00 3.21 9.35
N ILE A 81 1.89 3.76 9.85
CA ILE A 81 1.04 3.13 10.85
C ILE A 81 -0.34 2.91 10.23
N ASN A 82 -0.73 1.66 10.04
CA ASN A 82 -2.05 1.30 9.56
C ASN A 82 -3.11 1.65 10.62
N VAL A 83 -4.09 2.47 10.25
CA VAL A 83 -5.24 2.79 11.11
C VAL A 83 -6.47 2.13 10.54
N ASN A 84 -7.22 1.40 11.37
CA ASN A 84 -8.44 0.75 10.89
C ASN A 84 -9.50 1.80 10.61
N TYR A 85 -9.97 1.94 9.36
CA TYR A 85 -10.99 2.94 8.97
C TYR A 85 -12.31 2.83 9.75
N ARG A 86 -12.53 1.74 10.49
CA ARG A 86 -13.70 1.56 11.38
C ARG A 86 -13.51 2.17 12.76
N TYR A 87 -12.27 2.48 13.16
CA TYR A 87 -11.99 3.05 14.47
C TYR A 87 -12.66 4.40 14.62
N LEU A 88 -13.26 4.57 15.80
CA LEU A 88 -13.88 5.81 16.25
C LEU A 88 -13.03 6.42 17.36
N GLU A 89 -13.51 7.53 17.93
CA GLU A 89 -12.83 8.43 18.84
C GLU A 89 -11.77 7.77 19.76
N GLU A 90 -12.18 6.92 20.71
CA GLU A 90 -11.27 6.31 21.70
C GLU A 90 -10.20 5.42 21.07
N GLU A 91 -10.56 4.65 20.04
CA GLU A 91 -9.64 3.76 19.33
C GLU A 91 -8.63 4.55 18.49
N LEU A 92 -9.06 5.64 17.87
CA LEU A 92 -8.21 6.57 17.13
C LEU A 92 -7.22 7.27 18.05
N ILE A 93 -7.69 7.83 19.17
CA ILE A 93 -6.83 8.48 20.16
C ILE A 93 -5.80 7.48 20.67
N TYR A 94 -6.25 6.30 21.09
CA TYR A 94 -5.36 5.27 21.60
C TYR A 94 -4.27 4.91 20.59
N LEU A 95 -4.63 4.58 19.35
CA LEU A 95 -3.65 4.09 18.37
C LEU A 95 -2.68 5.21 17.96
N LEU A 96 -3.18 6.41 17.67
CA LEU A 96 -2.35 7.51 17.21
C LEU A 96 -1.41 8.03 18.31
N ASP A 97 -1.87 8.07 19.56
CA ASP A 97 -1.02 8.42 20.71
C ASP A 97 -0.04 7.29 21.04
N ASN A 98 -0.48 6.03 21.09
CA ASN A 98 0.37 4.88 21.40
C ASN A 98 1.50 4.68 20.37
N SER A 99 1.22 4.96 19.10
CA SER A 99 2.21 4.87 18.02
C SER A 99 3.16 6.05 17.95
N ASP A 100 2.94 7.11 18.75
CA ASP A 100 3.64 8.38 18.62
C ASP A 100 3.48 9.00 17.22
N SER A 101 2.28 8.91 16.64
CA SER A 101 2.00 9.45 15.30
C SER A 101 2.20 10.97 15.26
N GLU A 102 3.03 11.43 14.33
CA GLU A 102 3.34 12.84 14.11
C GLU A 102 2.60 13.43 12.91
N ALA A 103 2.15 12.56 12.00
CA ALA A 103 1.30 12.93 10.87
C ALA A 103 0.17 11.91 10.69
N VAL A 104 -0.95 12.34 10.11
CA VAL A 104 -2.02 11.45 9.68
C VAL A 104 -2.47 11.81 8.28
N LEU A 105 -2.47 10.81 7.38
CA LEU A 105 -3.16 10.86 6.11
C LEU A 105 -4.55 10.25 6.30
N PHE A 106 -5.58 10.95 5.83
CA PHE A 106 -6.95 10.48 5.95
C PHE A 106 -7.80 10.85 4.74
N HIS A 107 -8.81 10.03 4.44
CA HIS A 107 -9.77 10.31 3.38
C HIS A 107 -10.74 11.41 3.80
N GLY A 108 -11.24 12.20 2.85
CA GLY A 108 -12.26 13.22 3.08
C GLY A 108 -13.46 12.69 3.87
N ARG A 109 -14.00 11.51 3.51
CA ARG A 109 -15.13 10.90 4.23
C ARG A 109 -14.86 10.51 5.69
N LEU A 110 -13.60 10.50 6.10
CA LEU A 110 -13.14 10.16 7.44
C LEU A 110 -12.72 11.41 8.24
N ALA A 111 -12.81 12.60 7.63
CA ALA A 111 -12.25 13.83 8.18
C ALA A 111 -12.92 14.29 9.48
N GLU A 112 -14.24 14.09 9.63
CA GLU A 112 -14.98 14.45 10.85
C GLU A 112 -14.40 13.73 12.09
N ARG A 113 -14.09 12.44 11.96
CA ARG A 113 -13.51 11.65 13.05
C ARG A 113 -12.11 12.11 13.45
N ILE A 114 -11.34 12.62 12.49
CA ILE A 114 -10.03 13.22 12.76
C ILE A 114 -10.21 14.58 13.45
N ALA A 115 -11.18 15.39 13.02
CA ALA A 115 -11.47 16.68 13.65
C ALA A 115 -11.88 16.53 15.12
N GLU A 116 -12.59 15.47 15.49
CA GLU A 116 -12.99 15.16 16.87
C GLU A 116 -11.82 14.81 17.80
N VAL A 117 -10.72 14.24 17.25
CA VAL A 117 -9.61 13.70 18.05
C VAL A 117 -8.31 14.50 17.95
N LYS A 118 -8.13 15.35 16.91
CA LYS A 118 -6.84 16.00 16.63
C LYS A 118 -6.27 16.79 17.82
N ASP A 119 -7.13 17.46 18.59
CA ASP A 119 -6.72 18.29 19.73
C ASP A 119 -6.33 17.47 20.97
N LYS A 120 -6.58 16.15 20.94
CA LYS A 120 -6.22 15.19 22.00
C LYS A 120 -4.92 14.44 21.68
N LEU A 121 -4.27 14.75 20.56
CA LEU A 121 -3.07 14.06 20.07
C LEU A 121 -1.84 14.98 20.13
N PRO A 122 -1.11 15.03 21.26
CA PRO A 122 -0.09 16.07 21.50
C PRO A 122 1.13 16.00 20.57
N LYS A 123 1.38 14.85 19.94
CA LYS A 123 2.49 14.66 18.98
C LYS A 123 2.11 14.95 17.54
N LEU A 124 0.83 15.10 17.24
CA LEU A 124 0.33 15.29 15.89
C LEU A 124 0.64 16.70 15.39
N LYS A 125 1.38 16.79 14.29
CA LYS A 125 1.86 18.05 13.70
C LYS A 125 1.29 18.30 12.31
N LEU A 126 0.89 17.24 11.60
CA LEU A 126 0.54 17.31 10.19
C LEU A 126 -0.72 16.47 9.91
N LEU A 127 -1.70 17.12 9.29
CA LEU A 127 -2.93 16.52 8.82
C LEU A 127 -2.98 16.62 7.30
N ILE A 128 -3.10 15.49 6.61
CA ILE A 128 -3.16 15.45 5.15
C ILE A 128 -4.47 14.78 4.74
N GLN A 129 -5.32 15.54 4.07
CA GLN A 129 -6.56 15.02 3.54
C GLN A 129 -6.35 14.56 2.10
N VAL A 130 -6.64 13.29 1.86
CA VAL A 130 -6.61 12.64 0.55
C VAL A 130 -8.02 12.70 -0.04
N ASP A 131 -8.11 13.12 -1.29
CA ASP A 131 -9.38 13.14 -2.03
C ASP A 131 -9.85 11.71 -2.31
N ASP A 132 -11.14 11.50 -2.15
CA ASP A 132 -11.81 10.21 -2.22
C ASP A 132 -13.21 10.34 -2.84
N ASP A 133 -13.40 11.39 -3.64
CA ASP A 133 -14.66 11.78 -4.30
C ASP A 133 -15.84 12.00 -3.34
N SER A 134 -15.59 12.12 -2.02
CA SER A 134 -16.64 12.46 -1.05
C SER A 134 -17.05 13.93 -1.12
N HIS A 135 -16.26 14.77 -1.79
CA HIS A 135 -16.39 16.23 -1.83
C HIS A 135 -16.41 16.87 -0.43
N THR A 136 -15.86 16.18 0.58
CA THR A 136 -15.71 16.72 1.93
C THR A 136 -14.68 17.86 1.90
N PRO A 137 -15.00 19.08 2.39
CA PRO A 137 -14.04 20.18 2.48
C PRO A 137 -12.82 19.80 3.34
N LEU A 138 -11.71 20.52 3.15
CA LEU A 138 -10.56 20.40 4.05
C LEU A 138 -10.97 20.79 5.46
N ILE A 139 -10.66 19.94 6.45
CA ILE A 139 -10.82 20.31 7.85
C ILE A 139 -9.75 21.32 8.27
N ASP A 140 -10.03 22.09 9.31
CA ASP A 140 -9.10 23.08 9.85
C ASP A 140 -7.74 22.45 10.22
N GLY A 141 -6.66 23.10 9.78
CA GLY A 141 -5.28 22.64 9.98
C GLY A 141 -4.82 21.53 9.03
N ALA A 142 -5.67 21.00 8.16
CA ALA A 142 -5.27 20.01 7.16
C ALA A 142 -4.79 20.66 5.85
N VAL A 143 -3.94 19.92 5.13
CA VAL A 143 -3.53 20.23 3.75
C VAL A 143 -4.08 19.18 2.79
N ALA A 144 -4.43 19.59 1.57
CA ALA A 144 -4.79 18.65 0.50
C ALA A 144 -3.55 17.87 0.03
N TYR A 145 -3.70 16.56 -0.19
CA TYR A 145 -2.62 15.67 -0.58
C TYR A 145 -1.88 16.13 -1.85
N GLU A 146 -2.60 16.42 -2.94
CA GLU A 146 -1.98 16.81 -4.22
C GLU A 146 -1.28 18.18 -4.12
N ASP A 147 -1.85 19.13 -3.39
CA ASP A 147 -1.21 20.44 -3.15
C ASP A 147 0.06 20.29 -2.31
N PHE A 148 0.01 19.44 -1.28
CA PHE A 148 1.16 19.16 -0.41
C PHE A 148 2.30 18.53 -1.21
N LEU A 149 1.98 17.57 -2.08
CA LEU A 149 2.90 16.92 -2.99
C LEU A 149 3.53 17.90 -3.99
N ALA A 150 2.71 18.76 -4.61
CA ALA A 150 3.16 19.76 -5.58
C ALA A 150 4.06 20.84 -4.96
N SER A 151 3.89 21.13 -3.66
CA SER A 151 4.62 22.16 -2.93
C SER A 151 6.07 21.81 -2.55
N SER A 152 6.51 20.57 -2.87
CA SER A 152 7.80 20.04 -2.44
C SER A 152 8.61 19.43 -3.59
N ALA A 153 9.93 19.62 -3.51
CA ALA A 153 10.87 18.94 -4.38
C ALA A 153 11.02 17.48 -3.93
N PRO A 154 11.34 16.55 -4.86
CA PRO A 154 11.64 15.17 -4.48
C PRO A 154 12.83 15.10 -3.53
N ALA A 155 12.68 14.40 -2.41
CA ALA A 155 13.77 14.12 -1.49
C ALA A 155 14.88 13.34 -2.20
N PRO A 156 16.16 13.62 -1.91
CA PRO A 156 17.26 12.87 -2.48
C PRO A 156 17.24 11.42 -1.98
N ARG A 157 17.73 10.49 -2.80
CA ARG A 157 17.96 9.10 -2.34
C ARG A 157 19.08 9.11 -1.30
N ILE A 158 18.87 8.39 -0.19
CA ILE A 158 19.80 8.31 0.93
C ILE A 158 20.19 6.86 1.23
N ALA A 159 21.33 6.67 1.90
CA ALA A 159 21.62 5.41 2.55
C ALA A 159 20.66 5.21 3.73
N ARG A 160 20.25 3.96 3.96
CA ARG A 160 19.25 3.57 4.98
C ARG A 160 19.81 2.42 5.82
N SER A 161 19.28 2.20 7.00
CA SER A 161 19.72 1.07 7.82
C SER A 161 18.84 -0.14 7.55
N GLU A 162 19.45 -1.31 7.50
CA GLU A 162 18.71 -2.58 7.53
C GLU A 162 17.98 -2.80 8.86
N ASP A 163 18.40 -2.07 9.91
CA ASP A 163 17.79 -2.03 11.24
C ASP A 163 16.69 -0.98 11.39
N ASP A 164 16.41 -0.17 10.36
CA ASP A 164 15.27 0.75 10.38
C ASP A 164 13.96 -0.07 10.60
N ILE A 165 12.95 0.53 11.25
CA ILE A 165 11.76 -0.20 11.72
C ILE A 165 10.53 0.05 10.85
N TYR A 166 9.98 -1.03 10.31
CA TYR A 166 8.61 -1.10 9.80
C TYR A 166 7.66 -1.57 10.91
N MET A 167 6.50 -0.93 11.07
CA MET A 167 5.48 -1.33 12.03
C MET A 167 4.17 -1.69 11.35
N LEU A 168 3.49 -2.71 11.88
CA LEU A 168 2.08 -2.97 11.59
C LEU A 168 1.32 -3.13 12.90
N TYR A 169 0.29 -2.32 13.11
CA TYR A 169 -0.66 -2.48 14.20
C TYR A 169 -1.60 -3.65 13.91
N THR A 170 -1.76 -4.53 14.91
CA THR A 170 -2.65 -5.69 14.83
C THR A 170 -3.68 -5.61 15.95
N GLY A 171 -4.93 -5.97 15.65
CA GLY A 171 -6.04 -5.88 16.60
C GLY A 171 -5.91 -6.81 17.81
N GLY A 172 -5.02 -7.80 17.79
CA GLY A 172 -4.94 -8.84 18.81
C GLY A 172 -6.25 -9.64 18.96
N THR A 173 -6.20 -10.78 19.65
CA THR A 173 -7.41 -11.54 20.01
C THR A 173 -8.03 -11.07 21.33
N THR A 174 -7.29 -10.26 22.10
CA THR A 174 -7.71 -9.67 23.37
C THR A 174 -7.08 -8.28 23.55
N GLY A 175 -7.91 -7.23 23.51
CA GLY A 175 -7.52 -5.86 23.90
C GLY A 175 -7.27 -4.87 22.75
N MET A 176 -6.68 -3.73 23.10
CA MET A 176 -6.36 -2.64 22.19
C MET A 176 -5.23 -3.02 21.21
N PRO A 177 -5.20 -2.43 19.99
CA PRO A 177 -4.28 -2.84 18.94
C PRO A 177 -2.81 -2.61 19.33
N LYS A 178 -1.92 -3.50 18.90
CA LYS A 178 -0.48 -3.45 19.23
C LYS A 178 0.37 -3.30 17.98
N GLY A 179 1.35 -2.41 18.04
CA GLY A 179 2.37 -2.25 17.01
C GLY A 179 3.36 -3.41 17.03
N VAL A 180 3.35 -4.23 15.98
CA VAL A 180 4.38 -5.26 15.75
C VAL A 180 5.51 -4.62 14.97
N MET A 181 6.71 -4.63 15.54
CA MET A 181 7.90 -4.02 14.97
C MET A 181 8.70 -5.06 14.18
N TYR A 182 9.11 -4.69 12.98
CA TYR A 182 9.94 -5.49 12.10
C TYR A 182 11.16 -4.69 11.66
N ARG A 183 12.34 -5.31 11.69
CA ARG A 183 13.49 -4.78 10.98
C ARG A 183 13.22 -4.82 9.49
N HIS A 184 13.56 -3.75 8.78
CA HIS A 184 13.40 -3.69 7.33
C HIS A 184 14.11 -4.85 6.63
N ALA A 185 15.29 -5.27 7.09
CA ALA A 185 16.00 -6.41 6.49
C ALA A 185 15.20 -7.71 6.56
N ASP A 186 14.81 -8.10 7.77
CA ASP A 186 14.15 -9.39 8.00
C ASP A 186 12.80 -9.45 7.26
N HIS A 187 12.04 -8.35 7.32
CA HIS A 187 10.73 -8.29 6.70
C HIS A 187 10.82 -8.20 5.17
N SER A 188 11.66 -7.32 4.61
CA SER A 188 11.80 -7.20 3.16
C SER A 188 12.37 -8.47 2.53
N PHE A 189 13.29 -9.17 3.21
CA PHE A 189 13.74 -10.49 2.79
C PHE A 189 12.60 -11.52 2.82
N GLY A 190 11.78 -11.55 3.87
CA GLY A 190 10.60 -12.41 3.94
C GLY A 190 9.60 -12.14 2.80
N LEU A 191 9.43 -10.87 2.43
CA LEU A 191 8.56 -10.44 1.35
C LEU A 191 9.09 -10.74 -0.06
N MET A 192 10.32 -11.26 -0.19
CA MET A 192 10.78 -11.89 -1.43
C MET A 192 9.98 -13.16 -1.78
N MET A 193 8.99 -13.57 -0.97
CA MET A 193 8.02 -14.61 -1.31
C MET A 193 7.33 -14.41 -2.67
N GLY A 194 7.29 -13.18 -3.22
CA GLY A 194 6.85 -12.94 -4.59
C GLY A 194 7.63 -13.73 -5.66
N TYR A 195 8.91 -14.04 -5.39
CA TYR A 195 9.73 -14.96 -6.20
C TYR A 195 9.31 -16.42 -5.97
N ASP A 196 9.08 -16.82 -4.71
CA ASP A 196 8.70 -18.19 -4.35
C ASP A 196 7.38 -18.60 -4.99
N PHE A 197 6.38 -17.70 -5.02
CA PHE A 197 5.09 -17.93 -5.68
C PHE A 197 5.21 -18.23 -7.17
N ARG A 198 6.34 -17.88 -7.79
CA ARG A 198 6.65 -18.12 -9.20
C ARG A 198 7.66 -19.26 -9.40
N GLY A 199 8.02 -19.96 -8.32
CA GLY A 199 9.07 -20.99 -8.37
C GLY A 199 10.45 -20.44 -8.73
N LEU A 200 10.67 -19.14 -8.54
CA LEU A 200 11.93 -18.48 -8.84
C LEU A 200 12.83 -18.46 -7.59
N PRO A 201 14.15 -18.62 -7.74
CA PRO A 201 15.07 -18.42 -6.63
C PRO A 201 15.03 -16.95 -6.19
N ARG A 202 15.02 -16.71 -4.88
CA ARG A 202 15.19 -15.36 -4.33
C ARG A 202 16.58 -14.83 -4.72
N PRO A 203 16.70 -13.57 -5.14
CA PRO A 203 17.98 -13.02 -5.60
C PRO A 203 18.95 -12.82 -4.43
N GLU A 204 20.20 -13.27 -4.58
CA GLU A 204 21.26 -13.11 -3.57
C GLU A 204 21.87 -11.70 -3.60
N ASN A 205 21.77 -11.02 -4.75
CA ASN A 205 22.34 -9.70 -4.96
C ASN A 205 21.54 -8.87 -5.97
N LYS A 206 21.88 -7.57 -6.03
CA LYS A 206 21.21 -6.59 -6.90
C LYS A 206 21.24 -6.99 -8.37
N GLN A 207 22.34 -7.56 -8.86
CA GLN A 207 22.47 -7.93 -10.26
C GLN A 207 21.54 -9.09 -10.65
N GLN A 208 21.43 -10.11 -9.79
CA GLN A 208 20.49 -11.22 -10.00
C GLN A 208 19.03 -10.75 -9.96
N MET A 209 18.70 -9.85 -9.03
CA MET A 209 17.37 -9.23 -8.96
C MET A 209 17.03 -8.51 -10.26
N LEU A 210 17.91 -7.59 -10.71
CA LEU A 210 17.72 -6.84 -11.95
C LEU A 210 17.60 -7.76 -13.17
N SER A 211 18.44 -8.79 -13.26
CA SER A 211 18.39 -9.76 -14.35
C SER A 211 17.07 -10.52 -14.39
N THR A 212 16.55 -10.93 -13.23
CA THR A 212 15.27 -11.65 -13.13
C THR A 212 14.11 -10.75 -13.54
N ILE A 213 14.07 -9.53 -13.01
CA ILE A 213 13.02 -8.55 -13.34
C ILE A 213 13.05 -8.20 -14.82
N ALA A 214 14.23 -7.96 -15.41
CA ALA A 214 14.36 -7.68 -16.83
C ALA A 214 13.86 -8.84 -17.70
N THR A 215 14.15 -10.09 -17.32
CA THR A 215 13.69 -11.28 -18.03
C THR A 215 12.16 -11.39 -17.98
N LEU A 216 11.56 -11.21 -16.80
CA LEU A 216 10.10 -11.23 -16.63
C LEU A 216 9.43 -10.08 -17.38
N ALA A 217 10.02 -8.88 -17.35
CA ALA A 217 9.50 -7.72 -18.06
C ALA A 217 9.49 -7.93 -19.59
N GLN A 218 10.57 -8.49 -20.15
CA GLN A 218 10.66 -8.81 -21.58
C GLN A 218 9.65 -9.87 -22.02
N ALA A 219 9.31 -10.79 -21.11
CA ALA A 219 8.32 -11.84 -21.35
C ALA A 219 6.87 -11.42 -21.01
N ASP A 220 6.65 -10.17 -20.59
CA ASP A 220 5.36 -9.67 -20.05
C ASP A 220 4.79 -10.56 -18.91
N ALA A 221 5.70 -11.12 -18.09
CA ALA A 221 5.40 -12.12 -17.06
C ALA A 221 5.53 -11.58 -15.62
N LEU A 222 5.63 -10.26 -15.47
CA LEU A 222 5.60 -9.61 -14.15
C LEU A 222 4.21 -9.74 -13.51
N PRO A 223 4.10 -9.92 -12.18
CA PRO A 223 2.82 -10.02 -11.49
C PRO A 223 1.92 -8.81 -11.74
N ALA A 224 0.63 -9.05 -11.87
CA ALA A 224 -0.40 -8.08 -11.51
C ALA A 224 -1.24 -8.70 -10.38
N ALA A 225 -1.10 -8.17 -9.17
CA ALA A 225 -1.71 -8.73 -7.98
C ALA A 225 -2.87 -7.86 -7.49
N LEU A 226 -4.06 -8.43 -7.38
CA LEU A 226 -5.23 -7.73 -6.85
C LEU A 226 -5.41 -8.02 -5.36
N ALA A 227 -5.29 -6.99 -4.53
CA ALA A 227 -5.59 -7.04 -3.11
C ALA A 227 -7.08 -6.79 -2.89
N ALA A 228 -7.87 -7.86 -2.72
CA ALA A 228 -9.31 -7.74 -2.49
C ALA A 228 -9.63 -7.21 -1.08
N CYS A 229 -8.72 -7.44 -0.14
CA CYS A 229 -8.87 -7.08 1.27
C CYS A 229 -8.26 -5.70 1.59
N PRO A 230 -8.66 -5.07 2.73
CA PRO A 230 -8.12 -3.78 3.13
C PRO A 230 -6.60 -3.77 3.33
N LEU A 231 -5.91 -2.76 2.80
CA LEU A 231 -4.47 -2.55 2.94
C LEU A 231 -4.04 -2.23 4.38
N MET A 232 -4.98 -1.90 5.26
CA MET A 232 -4.69 -1.77 6.69
C MET A 232 -4.38 -3.10 7.38
N HIS A 233 -4.53 -4.24 6.70
CA HIS A 233 -4.23 -5.56 7.22
C HIS A 233 -3.03 -6.20 6.51
N GLY A 234 -2.28 -7.03 7.25
CA GLY A 234 -1.08 -7.71 6.76
C GLY A 234 -1.30 -8.46 5.44
N THR A 235 -2.40 -9.22 5.29
CA THR A 235 -2.69 -9.92 4.02
C THR A 235 -2.77 -8.96 2.83
N GLY A 236 -3.47 -7.83 2.99
CA GLY A 236 -3.63 -6.84 1.92
C GLY A 236 -2.30 -6.18 1.55
N ILE A 237 -1.60 -5.61 2.53
CA ILE A 237 -0.38 -4.83 2.28
C ILE A 237 0.86 -5.69 2.02
N TRP A 238 1.02 -6.84 2.68
CA TRP A 238 2.20 -7.68 2.51
C TRP A 238 2.07 -8.57 1.28
N VAL A 239 0.99 -9.34 1.19
CA VAL A 239 0.83 -10.33 0.12
C VAL A 239 0.30 -9.65 -1.16
N GLY A 240 -0.70 -8.77 -1.02
CA GLY A 240 -1.31 -8.09 -2.16
C GLY A 240 -0.52 -6.92 -2.74
N VAL A 241 0.41 -6.32 -1.97
CA VAL A 241 1.18 -5.15 -2.42
C VAL A 241 2.69 -5.38 -2.33
N PHE A 242 3.26 -5.64 -1.15
CA PHE A 242 4.73 -5.68 -1.04
C PHE A 242 5.33 -6.83 -1.85
N ALA A 243 4.82 -8.06 -1.70
CA ALA A 243 5.35 -9.24 -2.39
C ALA A 243 5.42 -9.08 -3.93
N PRO A 244 4.36 -8.66 -4.65
CA PRO A 244 4.45 -8.43 -6.10
C PRO A 244 5.37 -7.25 -6.45
N LEU A 245 5.42 -6.20 -5.63
CA LEU A 245 6.33 -5.08 -5.84
C LEU A 245 7.82 -5.47 -5.66
N MET A 246 8.14 -6.48 -4.83
CA MET A 246 9.52 -6.96 -4.66
C MET A 246 10.14 -7.56 -5.93
N ILE A 247 9.32 -7.92 -6.92
CA ILE A 247 9.77 -8.48 -8.21
C ILE A 247 9.41 -7.57 -9.40
N GLY A 248 9.07 -6.30 -9.15
CA GLY A 248 8.74 -5.34 -10.21
C GLY A 248 7.33 -5.51 -10.81
N GLY A 249 6.46 -6.26 -10.14
CA GLY A 249 5.06 -6.38 -10.51
C GLY A 249 4.24 -5.13 -10.21
N CYS A 250 2.93 -5.29 -10.31
CA CYS A 250 1.92 -4.27 -10.09
C CYS A 250 0.98 -4.70 -8.96
N ALA A 251 0.62 -3.78 -8.08
CA ALA A 251 -0.46 -3.93 -7.12
C ALA A 251 -1.74 -3.27 -7.66
N VAL A 252 -2.86 -4.00 -7.60
CA VAL A 252 -4.18 -3.58 -8.07
C VAL A 252 -5.11 -3.54 -6.85
N THR A 253 -5.87 -2.46 -6.72
CA THR A 253 -6.85 -2.29 -5.65
C THR A 253 -8.21 -1.88 -6.21
N LEU A 254 -9.28 -2.25 -5.51
CA LEU A 254 -10.64 -1.90 -5.90
C LEU A 254 -10.98 -0.46 -5.49
N PRO A 255 -11.62 0.33 -6.36
CA PRO A 255 -12.14 1.66 -6.01
C PRO A 255 -13.40 1.60 -5.14
N ASN A 256 -14.10 0.46 -5.14
CA ASN A 256 -15.32 0.28 -4.35
C ASN A 256 -14.98 0.23 -2.85
N ILE A 257 -15.64 1.09 -2.06
CA ILE A 257 -15.55 1.08 -0.59
C ILE A 257 -16.12 -0.20 0.01
N HIS A 258 -17.20 -0.71 -0.59
CA HIS A 258 -17.82 -1.96 -0.23
C HIS A 258 -17.40 -3.04 -1.20
N PHE A 259 -17.23 -4.25 -0.68
CA PHE A 259 -16.83 -5.38 -1.51
C PHE A 259 -17.91 -5.70 -2.54
N ASP A 260 -17.53 -5.63 -3.82
CA ASP A 260 -18.35 -5.94 -4.98
C ASP A 260 -17.62 -7.03 -5.78
N PRO A 261 -18.10 -8.29 -5.75
CA PRO A 261 -17.49 -9.41 -6.47
C PRO A 261 -17.43 -9.20 -7.98
N ASP A 262 -18.45 -8.61 -8.58
CA ASP A 262 -18.49 -8.37 -10.02
C ASP A 262 -17.55 -7.23 -10.42
N ALA A 263 -17.42 -6.19 -9.58
CA ALA A 263 -16.38 -5.18 -9.77
C ALA A 263 -14.98 -5.79 -9.69
N LEU A 264 -14.75 -6.71 -8.75
CA LEU A 264 -13.48 -7.41 -8.66
C LEU A 264 -13.19 -8.19 -9.94
N TRP A 265 -14.15 -8.97 -10.43
CA TRP A 265 -13.93 -9.74 -11.67
C TRP A 265 -13.72 -8.85 -12.89
N ARG A 266 -14.40 -7.71 -12.99
CA ARG A 266 -14.11 -6.70 -14.03
C ARG A 266 -12.68 -6.18 -13.93
N GLU A 267 -12.18 -5.90 -12.73
CA GLU A 267 -10.79 -5.45 -12.54
C GLU A 267 -9.77 -6.57 -12.81
N VAL A 268 -10.13 -7.84 -12.54
CA VAL A 268 -9.32 -9.00 -12.94
C VAL A 268 -9.16 -9.06 -14.45
N THR A 269 -10.27 -9.01 -15.19
CA THR A 269 -10.26 -9.04 -16.65
C THR A 269 -9.53 -7.82 -17.23
N ARG A 270 -9.88 -6.62 -16.77
CA ARG A 270 -9.36 -5.34 -17.28
C ARG A 270 -7.84 -5.25 -17.14
N ASN A 271 -7.32 -5.62 -15.97
CA ASN A 271 -5.91 -5.46 -15.64
C ASN A 271 -5.09 -6.74 -15.85
N LYS A 272 -5.71 -7.79 -16.41
CA LYS A 272 -5.09 -9.12 -16.59
C LYS A 272 -4.42 -9.61 -15.32
N VAL A 273 -5.13 -9.52 -14.20
CA VAL A 273 -4.62 -9.90 -12.88
C VAL A 273 -4.16 -11.35 -12.92
N THR A 274 -2.95 -11.59 -12.41
CA THR A 274 -2.32 -12.92 -12.33
C THR A 274 -2.46 -13.53 -10.94
N ASP A 275 -2.48 -12.67 -9.91
CA ASP A 275 -2.46 -13.07 -8.51
C ASP A 275 -3.66 -12.43 -7.80
N LEU A 276 -4.58 -13.21 -7.26
CA LEU A 276 -5.73 -12.72 -6.49
C LEU A 276 -5.53 -12.99 -5.00
N VAL A 277 -5.56 -11.94 -4.18
CA VAL A 277 -5.32 -12.05 -2.72
C VAL A 277 -6.61 -11.77 -1.94
N ILE A 278 -7.07 -12.78 -1.19
CA ILE A 278 -8.35 -12.79 -0.46
C ILE A 278 -8.19 -13.22 1.00
N VAL A 279 -9.25 -13.08 1.80
CA VAL A 279 -9.29 -13.50 3.22
C VAL A 279 -10.46 -14.45 3.45
N GLY A 280 -10.18 -15.75 3.32
CA GLY A 280 -11.12 -16.84 3.60
C GLY A 280 -12.47 -16.76 2.88
N ASP A 281 -13.46 -17.43 3.47
CA ASP A 281 -14.80 -17.61 2.90
C ASP A 281 -15.56 -16.29 2.69
N ALA A 282 -15.23 -15.24 3.46
CA ALA A 282 -15.87 -13.93 3.35
C ALA A 282 -15.69 -13.32 1.95
N PHE A 283 -14.62 -13.67 1.26
CA PHE A 283 -14.35 -13.27 -0.12
C PHE A 283 -14.61 -14.41 -1.11
N ALA A 284 -14.17 -15.63 -0.78
CA ALA A 284 -14.25 -16.75 -1.73
C ALA A 284 -15.68 -17.11 -2.14
N LYS A 285 -16.64 -17.12 -1.21
CA LYS A 285 -18.03 -17.50 -1.50
C LYS A 285 -18.74 -16.49 -2.41
N PRO A 286 -18.74 -15.17 -2.13
CA PRO A 286 -19.33 -14.20 -3.04
C PRO A 286 -18.67 -14.18 -4.42
N LEU A 287 -17.35 -14.38 -4.48
CA LEU A 287 -16.62 -14.45 -5.74
C LEU A 287 -17.02 -15.64 -6.61
N SER A 288 -17.12 -16.84 -6.01
CA SER A 288 -17.61 -18.04 -6.71
C SER A 288 -19.05 -17.84 -7.20
N ALA A 289 -19.93 -17.32 -6.34
CA ALA A 289 -21.32 -17.09 -6.71
C ALA A 289 -21.47 -16.09 -7.87
N ALA A 290 -20.62 -15.06 -7.93
CA ALA A 290 -20.62 -14.10 -9.02
C ALA A 290 -20.14 -14.72 -10.36
N LEU A 291 -19.17 -15.64 -10.32
CA LEU A 291 -18.77 -16.38 -11.54
C LEU A 291 -19.90 -17.26 -12.06
N ASP A 292 -20.56 -18.00 -11.16
CA ASP A 292 -21.69 -18.88 -11.52
C ASP A 292 -22.84 -18.05 -12.11
N ALA A 293 -23.22 -16.95 -11.44
CA ALA A 293 -24.27 -16.06 -11.91
C ALA A 293 -23.95 -15.42 -13.28
N ALA A 294 -22.70 -14.99 -13.49
CA ALA A 294 -22.27 -14.42 -14.76
C ALA A 294 -22.30 -15.45 -15.90
N ALA A 295 -21.93 -16.71 -15.61
CA ALA A 295 -22.01 -17.81 -16.57
C ALA A 295 -23.47 -18.15 -16.92
N GLU A 296 -24.35 -18.24 -15.92
CA GLU A 296 -25.79 -18.48 -16.11
C GLU A 296 -26.47 -17.35 -16.91
N ALA A 297 -26.03 -16.11 -16.72
CA ALA A 297 -26.50 -14.95 -17.47
C ALA A 297 -25.95 -14.85 -18.90
N GLY A 298 -25.04 -15.74 -19.31
CA GLY A 298 -24.41 -15.72 -20.63
C GLY A 298 -23.36 -14.62 -20.82
N THR A 299 -22.85 -14.04 -19.72
CA THR A 299 -21.83 -13.00 -19.71
C THR A 299 -20.67 -13.38 -18.78
N PRO A 300 -19.97 -14.50 -19.02
CA PRO A 300 -18.92 -14.97 -18.13
C PRO A 300 -17.76 -13.98 -18.06
N HIS A 301 -17.20 -13.80 -16.87
CA HIS A 301 -15.98 -13.00 -16.66
C HIS A 301 -14.76 -13.73 -17.26
N ASP A 302 -13.87 -13.00 -17.95
CA ASP A 302 -12.61 -13.57 -18.44
C ASP A 302 -11.57 -13.53 -17.31
N ILE A 303 -11.33 -14.69 -16.72
CA ILE A 303 -10.35 -14.89 -15.65
C ILE A 303 -9.13 -15.68 -16.12
N SER A 304 -8.90 -15.80 -17.45
CA SER A 304 -7.83 -16.63 -18.01
C SER A 304 -6.41 -16.16 -17.66
N SER A 305 -6.25 -14.91 -17.23
CA SER A 305 -4.98 -14.38 -16.73
C SER A 305 -4.63 -14.87 -15.31
N LEU A 306 -5.62 -15.28 -14.52
CA LEU A 306 -5.39 -15.70 -13.14
C LEU A 306 -4.63 -17.02 -13.08
N SER A 307 -3.50 -16.98 -12.39
CA SER A 307 -2.60 -18.12 -12.19
C SER A 307 -2.48 -18.53 -10.73
N LEU A 308 -2.80 -17.61 -9.81
CA LEU A 308 -2.64 -17.81 -8.38
C LEU A 308 -3.78 -17.14 -7.61
N VAL A 309 -4.38 -17.87 -6.67
CA VAL A 309 -5.28 -17.33 -5.66
C VAL A 309 -4.69 -17.62 -4.30
N ILE A 310 -4.42 -16.56 -3.53
CA ILE A 310 -3.83 -16.64 -2.19
C ILE A 310 -4.91 -16.27 -1.19
N SER A 311 -5.16 -17.16 -0.22
CA SER A 311 -6.06 -16.92 0.89
C SER A 311 -5.32 -17.03 2.21
N SER A 312 -5.44 -16.00 3.04
CA SER A 312 -5.09 -16.07 4.47
C SER A 312 -6.31 -16.42 5.30
#